data_AF-A0A0V9UQS5-F1
#
_entry.id   AF-A0A0V9UQS5-F1
#
_cell.length_a   1.000
_cell.length_b   1.000
_cell.length_c   1.000
_cell.angle_alpha   90.00
_cell.angle_beta   90.00
_cell.angle_gamma   90.00
#
_symmetry.space_group_name_H-M   'P 1'
#
loop_
_entity.id
_entity.type
_entity.pdbx_description
1 polymer ?
#
loop_
_entity_poly.entity_id
_entity_poly.type
_entity_poly.pdbx_seq_one_letter_code
_entity_poly.pdbx_strand_id
1 'polypeptide(L)'
;MRRTFARRTAVIGSAALLLLGPAVAIAQAEPETEPAQTSSLPAELVEALQRDLNIDAERFLTDAQRSQDLAAFAEKAREQFEAVFAGVWLDDQGTATVGLTEGDGFEEARKAAEDAGFTVAETERSEDALEDQLGALGDWLETQPPAVADVIRGIAIDVVNNDVVVRTDNVSGVELPDFLDGVRVLFAPAELTPEGATDLQPIAGGLDAPDALFGGDAYASLGAGEGLRCSLGFNGEDGSGQPVNITAGHCDPNRAQAGTRWASQVHQLIGDNLGQHLGSFEKTVLDGSDYALIRPTSAAAGRFENNGVRVPLAAPLPITGIADPVVGAPVCKSGLRTGYSCGVVTATGQNVEIGHRVLENGFSTNLCALQGDSGGTLVTGTLALGISSASNVGQYGMCEIAGFVSGLLGESPELFATPIKTVLAENPGLKVRTW
;
A
#
# COMPACT_ATOMS: atom_id res chain seq x y z
N MET A 1 82.25 -0.71 -35.22
CA MET A 1 82.73 -2.11 -35.22
C MET A 1 81.77 -2.96 -34.41
N ARG A 2 81.22 -4.03 -35.02
CA ARG A 2 80.46 -5.10 -34.33
C ARG A 2 81.33 -5.70 -33.22
N ARG A 3 80.75 -6.07 -32.08
CA ARG A 3 80.78 -7.45 -31.58
C ARG A 3 79.89 -7.65 -30.35
N THR A 4 79.16 -8.75 -30.46
CA THR A 4 78.20 -9.42 -29.61
C THR A 4 78.87 -10.37 -28.60
N PHE A 5 78.03 -10.90 -27.70
CA PHE A 5 78.19 -12.12 -26.87
C PHE A 5 79.05 -12.01 -25.61
N ALA A 6 78.81 -12.76 -24.54
CA ALA A 6 77.65 -13.39 -23.90
C ALA A 6 78.23 -14.13 -22.67
N ARG A 7 77.39 -14.34 -21.64
CA ARG A 7 77.36 -15.53 -20.77
C ARG A 7 78.64 -15.85 -19.94
N ARG A 8 78.54 -15.80 -18.61
CA ARG A 8 78.04 -16.91 -17.76
C ARG A 8 78.18 -16.61 -16.26
N THR A 9 77.18 -17.08 -15.56
CA THR A 9 76.87 -17.10 -14.13
C THR A 9 77.92 -17.85 -13.30
N ALA A 10 78.20 -17.36 -12.08
CA ALA A 10 78.45 -18.19 -10.91
C ALA A 10 78.08 -17.41 -9.64
N VAL A 11 77.09 -17.95 -8.93
CA VAL A 11 76.58 -17.52 -7.61
C VAL A 11 77.46 -18.14 -6.53
N ILE A 12 77.83 -17.36 -5.50
CA ILE A 12 78.06 -17.73 -4.08
C ILE A 12 78.03 -16.37 -3.34
N GLY A 13 77.08 -16.10 -2.46
CA GLY A 13 77.25 -16.39 -1.03
C GLY A 13 76.65 -15.23 -0.22
N SER A 14 75.64 -15.56 0.57
CA SER A 14 74.84 -14.68 1.42
C SER A 14 75.65 -14.00 2.53
N ALA A 15 75.29 -12.76 2.91
CA ALA A 15 74.65 -12.44 4.20
C ALA A 15 74.67 -10.93 4.53
N ALA A 16 73.45 -10.40 4.71
CA ALA A 16 73.00 -9.47 5.76
C ALA A 16 73.70 -8.11 5.96
N LEU A 17 72.96 -7.03 5.67
CA LEU A 17 72.50 -6.04 6.65
C LEU A 17 71.65 -4.97 5.93
N LEU A 18 70.32 -5.08 6.05
CA LEU A 18 69.35 -4.09 5.58
C LEU A 18 69.11 -3.07 6.68
N LEU A 19 69.58 -1.85 6.47
CA LEU A 19 69.17 -0.64 7.19
C LEU A 19 67.86 -0.13 6.57
N LEU A 20 66.72 -0.49 7.17
CA LEU A 20 65.42 0.09 6.84
C LEU A 20 65.26 1.42 7.59
N GLY A 21 65.38 2.53 6.88
CA GLY A 21 64.88 3.83 7.33
C GLY A 21 63.39 3.97 7.01
N PRO A 22 62.60 4.76 7.77
CA PRO A 22 61.18 4.90 7.53
C PRO A 22 60.94 5.74 6.27
N ALA A 23 60.36 5.13 5.25
CA ALA A 23 59.74 5.86 4.15
C ALA A 23 58.42 6.44 4.68
N VAL A 24 58.35 7.77 4.78
CA VAL A 24 57.09 8.47 5.01
C VAL A 24 56.31 8.40 3.71
N ALA A 25 55.36 7.47 3.62
CA ALA A 25 54.36 7.47 2.57
C ALA A 25 53.38 8.61 2.86
N ILE A 26 53.45 9.69 2.07
CA ILE A 26 52.39 10.69 2.03
C ILE A 26 51.25 10.03 1.26
N ALA A 27 50.26 9.49 2.00
CA ALA A 27 49.01 9.06 1.41
C ALA A 27 48.30 10.32 0.87
N GLN A 28 48.30 10.49 -0.46
CA GLN A 28 47.31 11.35 -1.09
C GLN A 28 45.98 10.61 -0.99
N ALA A 29 45.11 11.05 -0.08
CA ALA A 29 43.71 10.65 -0.11
C ALA A 29 43.14 11.20 -1.41
N GLU A 30 42.88 10.32 -2.38
CA GLU A 30 41.93 10.60 -3.43
C GLU A 30 40.61 10.96 -2.73
N PRO A 31 39.90 12.04 -3.13
CA PRO A 31 38.59 12.29 -2.56
C PRO A 31 37.74 11.06 -2.88
N GLU A 32 37.39 10.28 -1.86
CA GLU A 32 36.24 9.41 -1.94
C GLU A 32 35.09 10.33 -2.37
N THR A 33 34.68 10.22 -3.63
CA THR A 33 33.29 10.48 -3.97
C THR A 33 32.49 9.63 -3.01
N GLU A 34 31.99 10.25 -1.94
CA GLU A 34 30.87 9.70 -1.17
C GLU A 34 29.89 9.18 -2.21
N PRO A 35 29.47 7.91 -2.15
CA PRO A 35 28.33 7.49 -2.95
C PRO A 35 27.23 8.47 -2.59
N ALA A 36 26.69 9.16 -3.61
CA ALA A 36 25.48 9.93 -3.46
C ALA A 36 24.52 9.09 -2.64
N GLN A 37 23.93 9.66 -1.58
CA GLN A 37 22.89 8.99 -0.81
C GLN A 37 21.72 8.73 -1.75
N THR A 38 21.77 7.63 -2.51
CA THR A 38 20.58 6.96 -3.01
C THR A 38 19.75 6.73 -1.76
N SER A 39 18.60 7.39 -1.66
CA SER A 39 17.66 7.22 -0.57
C SER A 39 17.39 5.72 -0.40
N SER A 40 18.12 5.07 0.51
CA SER A 40 18.16 3.61 0.53
C SER A 40 16.87 3.15 1.17
N LEU A 41 15.91 2.76 0.32
CA LEU A 41 14.74 2.01 0.75
C LEU A 41 15.21 0.83 1.64
N PRO A 42 14.42 0.42 2.65
CA PRO A 42 14.77 -0.74 3.47
C PRO A 42 15.04 -1.98 2.61
N ALA A 43 16.01 -2.80 3.02
CA ALA A 43 16.42 -3.98 2.24
C ALA A 43 15.24 -4.92 1.97
N GLU A 44 14.38 -5.12 2.97
CA GLU A 44 13.19 -5.97 2.88
C GLU A 44 12.16 -5.42 1.89
N LEU A 45 12.08 -4.09 1.73
CA LEU A 45 11.25 -3.47 0.70
C LEU A 45 11.85 -3.67 -0.69
N VAL A 46 13.16 -3.48 -0.84
CA VAL A 46 13.87 -3.72 -2.11
C VAL A 46 13.74 -5.17 -2.55
N GLU A 47 13.87 -6.11 -1.62
CA GLU A 47 13.66 -7.54 -1.87
C GLU A 47 12.22 -7.83 -2.33
N ALA A 48 11.21 -7.23 -1.69
CA ALA A 48 9.81 -7.40 -2.08
C ALA A 48 9.51 -6.80 -3.47
N LEU A 49 10.07 -5.63 -3.80
CA LEU A 49 9.95 -5.02 -5.14
C LEU A 49 10.49 -5.94 -6.23
N GLN A 50 11.68 -6.51 -6.00
CA GLN A 50 12.30 -7.44 -6.95
C GLN A 50 11.53 -8.77 -7.03
N ARG A 51 11.00 -9.26 -5.91
CA ARG A 51 10.24 -10.52 -5.83
C ARG A 51 8.89 -10.42 -6.54
N ASP A 52 8.14 -9.36 -6.28
CA ASP A 52 6.71 -9.29 -6.64
C ASP A 52 6.46 -8.51 -7.93
N LEU A 53 7.24 -7.46 -8.19
CA LEU A 53 7.07 -6.56 -9.33
C LEU A 53 8.19 -6.67 -10.36
N ASN A 54 9.31 -7.29 -9.99
CA ASN A 54 10.52 -7.34 -10.82
C ASN A 54 11.00 -5.93 -11.24
N ILE A 55 10.91 -4.97 -10.32
CA ILE A 55 11.43 -3.60 -10.48
C ILE A 55 12.47 -3.29 -9.41
N ASP A 56 13.35 -2.33 -9.69
CA ASP A 56 14.30 -1.81 -8.72
C ASP A 56 13.74 -0.63 -7.91
N ALA A 57 14.51 -0.19 -6.91
CA ALA A 57 14.15 0.93 -6.04
C ALA A 57 14.00 2.26 -6.79
N GLU A 58 14.80 2.50 -7.83
CA GLU A 58 14.76 3.74 -8.61
C GLU A 58 13.47 3.82 -9.43
N ARG A 59 13.08 2.72 -10.07
CA ARG A 59 11.81 2.61 -10.79
C ARG A 59 10.62 2.79 -9.85
N PHE A 60 10.64 2.17 -8.68
CA PHE A 60 9.57 2.32 -7.68
C PHE A 60 9.36 3.78 -7.25
N LEU A 61 10.45 4.48 -6.93
CA LEU A 61 10.40 5.90 -6.53
C LEU A 61 9.95 6.82 -7.69
N THR A 62 10.44 6.54 -8.90
CA THR A 62 10.09 7.31 -10.11
C THR A 62 8.62 7.15 -10.46
N ASP A 63 8.12 5.93 -10.47
CA ASP A 63 6.73 5.63 -10.79
C ASP A 63 5.77 6.16 -9.71
N ALA A 64 6.18 6.10 -8.44
CA ALA A 64 5.45 6.75 -7.36
C ALA A 64 5.31 8.25 -7.61
N GLN A 65 6.40 8.96 -7.93
CA GLN A 65 6.33 10.40 -8.24
C GLN A 65 5.45 10.69 -9.46
N ARG A 66 5.66 9.97 -10.57
CA ARG A 66 4.85 10.13 -11.80
C ARG A 66 3.37 9.91 -11.55
N SER A 67 3.02 8.95 -10.71
CA SER A 67 1.63 8.70 -10.34
C SER A 67 1.01 9.88 -9.61
N GLN A 68 1.78 10.57 -8.75
CA GLN A 68 1.27 11.75 -8.05
C GLN A 68 1.20 12.98 -8.94
N ASP A 69 2.11 13.12 -9.90
CA ASP A 69 2.02 14.16 -10.93
C ASP A 69 0.76 13.96 -11.80
N LEU A 70 0.44 12.71 -12.16
CA LEU A 70 -0.81 12.34 -12.84
C LEU A 70 -2.05 12.65 -11.99
N ALA A 71 -2.05 12.29 -10.71
CA ALA A 71 -3.18 12.57 -9.82
C ALA A 71 -3.46 14.08 -9.72
N ALA A 72 -2.40 14.89 -9.56
CA ALA A 72 -2.51 16.35 -9.51
C ALA A 72 -2.96 16.96 -10.85
N PHE A 73 -2.63 16.33 -11.98
CA PHE A 73 -3.16 16.72 -13.28
C PHE A 73 -4.65 16.35 -13.39
N ALA A 74 -5.02 15.13 -12.99
CA ALA A 74 -6.39 14.63 -13.05
C ALA A 74 -7.36 15.51 -12.25
N GLU A 75 -6.98 15.98 -11.05
CA GLU A 75 -7.79 16.92 -10.28
C GLU A 75 -8.14 18.18 -11.09
N LYS A 76 -7.19 18.76 -11.82
CA LYS A 76 -7.41 19.95 -12.67
C LYS A 76 -8.17 19.61 -13.95
N ALA A 77 -7.87 18.44 -14.53
CA ALA A 77 -8.47 18.01 -15.78
C ALA A 77 -9.96 17.72 -15.64
N ARG A 78 -10.39 17.15 -14.50
CA ARG A 78 -11.81 16.99 -14.17
C ARG A 78 -12.58 18.31 -14.17
N GLU A 79 -11.97 19.39 -13.68
CA GLU A 79 -12.62 20.71 -13.67
C GLU A 79 -12.57 21.42 -15.03
N GLN A 80 -11.48 21.26 -15.78
CA GLN A 80 -11.22 22.05 -17.00
C GLN A 80 -11.68 21.36 -18.28
N PHE A 81 -11.70 20.04 -18.28
CA PHE A 81 -11.90 19.18 -19.45
C PHE A 81 -12.94 18.08 -19.16
N GLU A 82 -13.86 18.30 -18.22
CA GLU A 82 -14.95 17.40 -17.79
C GLU A 82 -15.57 16.59 -18.95
N ALA A 83 -15.93 17.27 -20.05
CA ALA A 83 -16.60 16.65 -21.20
C ALA A 83 -15.74 15.62 -21.98
N VAL A 84 -14.42 15.66 -21.86
CA VAL A 84 -13.48 14.84 -22.65
C VAL A 84 -12.48 14.06 -21.82
N PHE A 85 -12.27 14.42 -20.55
CA PHE A 85 -11.34 13.72 -19.67
C PHE A 85 -11.89 12.33 -19.33
N ALA A 86 -11.05 11.29 -19.43
CA ALA A 86 -11.44 9.90 -19.23
C ALA A 86 -10.62 9.14 -18.18
N GLY A 87 -9.88 9.87 -17.34
CA GLY A 87 -9.06 9.33 -16.27
C GLY A 87 -7.56 9.28 -16.58
N VAL A 88 -6.80 8.76 -15.62
CA VAL A 88 -5.34 8.63 -15.68
C VAL A 88 -4.89 7.27 -15.18
N TRP A 89 -3.79 6.77 -15.76
CA TRP A 89 -3.15 5.54 -15.32
C TRP A 89 -1.66 5.54 -15.64
N LEU A 90 -0.93 4.66 -14.95
CA LEU A 90 0.42 4.28 -15.31
C LEU A 90 0.36 2.95 -16.07
N ASP A 91 1.02 2.84 -17.22
CA ASP A 91 1.14 1.53 -17.89
C ASP A 91 2.20 0.64 -17.21
N ASP A 92 2.34 -0.60 -17.67
CA ASP A 92 3.31 -1.57 -17.15
C ASP A 92 4.78 -1.10 -17.32
N GLN A 93 5.04 -0.27 -18.32
CA GLN A 93 6.34 0.35 -18.58
C GLN A 93 6.58 1.62 -17.75
N GLY A 94 5.61 2.06 -16.94
CA GLY A 94 5.75 3.26 -16.11
C GLY A 94 5.47 4.55 -16.86
N THR A 95 4.77 4.46 -18.00
CA THR A 95 4.34 5.60 -18.81
C THR A 95 3.10 6.20 -18.22
N ALA A 96 3.18 7.48 -17.86
CA ALA A 96 2.07 8.24 -17.34
C ALA A 96 1.11 8.61 -18.48
N THR A 97 -0.13 8.12 -18.41
CA THR A 97 -1.12 8.22 -19.49
C THR A 97 -2.38 8.93 -19.03
N VAL A 98 -2.89 9.82 -19.89
CA VAL A 98 -4.16 10.54 -19.75
C VAL A 98 -5.12 10.00 -20.81
N GLY A 99 -6.26 9.47 -20.38
CA GLY A 99 -7.35 9.07 -21.26
C GLY A 99 -8.16 10.30 -21.68
N LEU A 100 -8.44 10.43 -22.97
CA LEU A 100 -9.30 11.49 -23.51
C LEU A 100 -10.26 10.93 -24.57
N THR A 101 -11.52 11.34 -24.50
CA THR A 101 -12.55 11.01 -25.49
C THR A 101 -12.75 12.13 -26.49
N GLU A 102 -13.00 11.78 -27.76
CA GLU A 102 -13.29 12.76 -28.80
C GLU A 102 -14.48 13.66 -28.42
N GLY A 103 -14.30 14.97 -28.51
CA GLY A 103 -15.34 15.94 -28.15
C GLY A 103 -14.85 17.37 -28.11
N ASP A 104 -15.75 18.28 -27.71
CA ASP A 104 -15.42 19.69 -27.52
C ASP A 104 -14.40 19.85 -26.38
N GLY A 105 -13.22 20.40 -26.68
CA GLY A 105 -12.14 20.54 -25.70
C GLY A 105 -11.06 19.45 -25.76
N PHE A 106 -11.20 18.43 -26.61
CA PHE A 106 -10.23 17.33 -26.74
C PHE A 106 -8.82 17.83 -27.09
N GLU A 107 -8.73 18.76 -28.04
CA GLU A 107 -7.45 19.29 -28.52
C GLU A 107 -6.72 20.11 -27.45
N GLU A 108 -7.48 20.93 -26.71
CA GLU A 108 -6.98 21.69 -25.58
C GLU A 108 -6.51 20.77 -24.44
N ALA A 109 -7.30 19.74 -24.11
CA ALA A 109 -6.96 18.76 -23.09
C ALA A 109 -5.72 17.94 -23.47
N ARG A 110 -5.64 17.47 -24.73
CA ARG A 110 -4.49 16.75 -25.27
C ARG A 110 -3.24 17.60 -25.17
N LYS A 111 -3.31 18.85 -25.62
CA LYS A 111 -2.20 19.78 -25.53
C LYS A 111 -1.75 20.00 -24.08
N ALA A 112 -2.69 20.15 -23.15
CA ALA A 112 -2.38 20.33 -21.73
C ALA A 112 -1.67 19.10 -21.14
N ALA A 113 -2.10 17.89 -21.49
CA ALA A 113 -1.47 16.64 -21.07
C ALA A 113 -0.06 16.50 -21.64
N GLU A 114 0.12 16.75 -22.94
CA GLU A 114 1.43 16.69 -23.62
C GLU A 114 2.41 17.76 -23.10
N ASP A 115 1.93 18.99 -22.87
CA ASP A 115 2.74 20.07 -22.28
C ASP A 115 3.16 19.74 -20.84
N ALA A 116 2.37 18.93 -20.12
CA ALA A 116 2.70 18.38 -18.80
C ALA A 116 3.60 17.14 -18.86
N GLY A 117 3.90 16.62 -20.06
CA GLY A 117 4.79 15.47 -20.28
C GLY A 117 4.10 14.10 -20.22
N PHE A 118 2.78 14.05 -20.30
CA PHE A 118 2.00 12.80 -20.30
C PHE A 118 1.71 12.31 -21.71
N THR A 119 1.57 10.99 -21.84
CA THR A 119 1.06 10.35 -23.04
C THR A 119 -0.46 10.46 -23.07
N VAL A 120 -1.05 10.68 -24.23
CA VAL A 120 -2.50 10.68 -24.41
C VAL A 120 -2.95 9.38 -25.06
N ALA A 121 -3.99 8.77 -24.50
CA ALA A 121 -4.69 7.65 -25.08
C ALA A 121 -6.13 8.07 -25.41
N GLU A 122 -6.56 7.80 -26.64
CA GLU A 122 -7.94 8.05 -27.05
C GLU A 122 -8.86 6.96 -26.48
N THR A 123 -9.97 7.38 -25.87
CA THR A 123 -10.93 6.53 -25.19
C THR A 123 -12.34 6.72 -25.74
N GLU A 124 -13.20 5.71 -25.60
CA GLU A 124 -14.58 5.75 -26.12
C GLU A 124 -15.51 6.68 -25.30
N ARG A 125 -15.30 6.78 -23.99
CA ARG A 125 -16.16 7.44 -23.00
C ARG A 125 -15.33 8.36 -22.08
N SER A 126 -15.88 9.53 -21.73
CA SER A 126 -15.33 10.36 -20.67
C SER A 126 -15.55 9.73 -19.29
N GLU A 127 -14.86 10.25 -18.27
CA GLU A 127 -15.00 9.84 -16.87
C GLU A 127 -16.43 10.06 -16.40
N ASP A 128 -17.02 11.23 -16.67
CA ASP A 128 -18.43 11.52 -16.39
C ASP A 128 -19.39 10.51 -17.02
N ALA A 129 -19.15 10.12 -18.28
CA ALA A 129 -19.99 9.12 -18.94
C ALA A 129 -19.88 7.75 -18.29
N LEU A 130 -18.71 7.40 -17.75
CA LEU A 130 -18.49 6.17 -16.98
C LEU A 130 -19.12 6.26 -15.59
N GLU A 131 -19.09 7.42 -14.94
CA GLU A 131 -19.77 7.68 -13.68
C GLU A 131 -21.29 7.60 -13.83
N ASP A 132 -21.85 8.17 -14.91
CA ASP A 132 -23.27 8.04 -15.25
C ASP A 132 -23.66 6.57 -15.51
N GLN A 133 -22.82 5.81 -16.22
CA GLN A 133 -23.05 4.39 -16.45
C GLN A 133 -22.99 3.58 -15.15
N LEU A 134 -22.06 3.91 -14.25
CA LEU A 134 -21.95 3.33 -12.92
C LEU A 134 -23.19 3.63 -12.06
N GLY A 135 -23.67 4.87 -12.10
CA GLY A 135 -24.89 5.31 -11.41
C GLY A 135 -26.14 4.61 -11.93
N ALA A 136 -26.29 4.51 -13.25
CA ALA A 136 -27.39 3.79 -13.87
C ALA A 136 -27.38 2.29 -13.53
N LEU A 137 -26.20 1.67 -13.40
CA LEU A 137 -26.07 0.30 -12.92
C LEU A 137 -26.50 0.19 -11.44
N GLY A 138 -26.09 1.13 -10.59
CA GLY A 138 -26.54 1.21 -9.20
C GLY A 138 -28.06 1.29 -9.08
N ASP A 139 -28.68 2.24 -9.79
CA ASP A 139 -30.14 2.42 -9.82
C ASP A 139 -30.84 1.16 -10.34
N TRP A 140 -30.28 0.51 -11.36
CA TRP A 140 -30.83 -0.74 -11.88
C TRP A 140 -30.80 -1.85 -10.82
N LEU A 141 -29.69 -2.01 -10.09
CA LEU A 141 -29.54 -3.01 -9.02
C LEU A 141 -30.58 -2.83 -7.91
N GLU A 142 -30.91 -1.58 -7.55
CA GLU A 142 -31.95 -1.29 -6.54
C GLU A 142 -33.35 -1.76 -6.97
N THR A 143 -33.61 -1.87 -8.27
CA THR A 143 -34.88 -2.38 -8.81
C THR A 143 -34.91 -3.91 -8.94
N GLN A 144 -33.78 -4.59 -8.78
CA GLN A 144 -33.70 -6.03 -8.96
C GLN A 144 -34.15 -6.83 -7.73
N PRO A 145 -34.66 -8.06 -7.92
CA PRO A 145 -34.86 -8.98 -6.80
C PRO A 145 -33.53 -9.28 -6.07
N PRO A 146 -33.56 -9.62 -4.77
CA PRO A 146 -32.35 -9.98 -4.02
C PRO A 146 -31.51 -11.08 -4.68
N ALA A 147 -32.17 -12.03 -5.35
CA ALA A 147 -31.48 -13.10 -6.09
C ALA A 147 -30.56 -12.62 -7.23
N VAL A 148 -30.71 -11.38 -7.70
CA VAL A 148 -29.87 -10.75 -8.71
C VAL A 148 -28.98 -9.69 -8.07
N ALA A 149 -29.53 -8.84 -7.22
CA ALA A 149 -28.78 -7.77 -6.55
C ALA A 149 -27.67 -8.33 -5.65
N ASP A 150 -27.95 -9.35 -4.84
CA ASP A 150 -27.01 -9.94 -3.88
C ASP A 150 -25.86 -10.70 -4.57
N VAL A 151 -25.96 -10.96 -5.88
CA VAL A 151 -24.89 -11.58 -6.66
C VAL A 151 -23.84 -10.56 -7.07
N ILE A 152 -24.20 -9.27 -7.14
CA ILE A 152 -23.27 -8.18 -7.42
C ILE A 152 -22.73 -7.62 -6.11
N ARG A 153 -21.43 -7.80 -5.91
CA ARG A 153 -20.70 -7.45 -4.68
C ARG A 153 -19.80 -6.25 -4.85
N GLY A 154 -19.76 -5.64 -6.03
CA GLY A 154 -18.95 -4.47 -6.23
C GLY A 154 -18.99 -3.97 -7.64
N ILE A 155 -18.79 -2.68 -7.79
CA ILE A 155 -18.79 -1.98 -9.07
C ILE A 155 -17.68 -0.95 -9.06
N ALA A 156 -17.05 -0.74 -10.21
CA ALA A 156 -16.00 0.26 -10.36
C ALA A 156 -15.80 0.65 -11.81
N ILE A 157 -15.16 1.80 -12.01
CA ILE A 157 -14.66 2.22 -13.31
C ILE A 157 -13.30 1.55 -13.56
N ASP A 158 -13.10 0.97 -14.75
CA ASP A 158 -11.79 0.65 -15.29
C ASP A 158 -11.38 1.69 -16.32
N VAL A 159 -10.54 2.63 -15.88
CA VAL A 159 -9.98 3.69 -16.71
C VAL A 159 -9.07 3.19 -17.83
N VAL A 160 -8.40 2.04 -17.66
CA VAL A 160 -7.49 1.46 -18.66
C VAL A 160 -8.25 0.85 -19.82
N ASN A 161 -9.36 0.18 -19.54
CA ASN A 161 -10.23 -0.42 -20.56
C ASN A 161 -11.42 0.46 -20.96
N ASN A 162 -11.56 1.63 -20.31
CA ASN A 162 -12.60 2.62 -20.54
C ASN A 162 -14.03 2.05 -20.46
N ASP A 163 -14.29 1.29 -19.39
CA ASP A 163 -15.58 0.63 -19.13
C ASP A 163 -15.84 0.49 -17.62
N VAL A 164 -17.04 0.07 -17.25
CA VAL A 164 -17.39 -0.35 -15.89
C VAL A 164 -17.02 -1.83 -15.69
N VAL A 165 -16.65 -2.21 -14.46
CA VAL A 165 -16.40 -3.59 -14.06
C VAL A 165 -17.33 -3.96 -12.91
N VAL A 166 -17.87 -5.19 -12.97
CA VAL A 166 -18.78 -5.76 -11.97
C VAL A 166 -18.06 -6.87 -11.22
N ARG A 167 -18.25 -6.96 -9.90
CA ARG A 167 -17.72 -8.03 -9.04
C ARG A 167 -18.84 -8.91 -8.51
N THR A 168 -18.63 -10.22 -8.48
CA THR A 168 -19.63 -11.22 -8.08
C THR A 168 -19.04 -12.45 -7.39
N ASP A 169 -19.84 -13.15 -6.59
CA ASP A 169 -19.45 -14.44 -6.01
C ASP A 169 -19.33 -15.56 -7.06
N ASN A 170 -19.98 -15.41 -8.23
CA ASN A 170 -19.93 -16.39 -9.31
C ASN A 170 -19.98 -15.71 -10.68
N VAL A 171 -18.84 -15.70 -11.37
CA VAL A 171 -18.70 -15.12 -12.72
C VAL A 171 -19.50 -15.88 -13.80
N SER A 172 -19.97 -17.11 -13.52
CA SER A 172 -20.80 -17.89 -14.43
C SER A 172 -22.29 -17.74 -14.10
N GLY A 173 -23.03 -16.97 -14.91
CA GLY A 173 -24.50 -16.94 -14.87
C GLY A 173 -25.16 -15.62 -14.46
N VAL A 174 -24.43 -14.50 -14.48
CA VAL A 174 -25.02 -13.18 -14.32
C VAL A 174 -25.59 -12.72 -15.67
N GLU A 175 -26.91 -12.67 -15.80
CA GLU A 175 -27.57 -11.99 -16.92
C GLU A 175 -27.59 -10.49 -16.64
N LEU A 176 -26.65 -9.76 -17.25
CA LEU A 176 -26.60 -8.30 -17.19
C LEU A 176 -27.54 -7.68 -18.25
N PRO A 177 -28.10 -6.49 -17.99
CA PRO A 177 -28.91 -5.77 -18.96
C PRO A 177 -28.09 -5.38 -20.21
N ASP A 178 -28.75 -5.21 -21.36
CA ASP A 178 -28.10 -4.96 -22.67
C ASP A 178 -27.11 -3.77 -22.66
N PHE A 179 -27.33 -2.76 -21.81
CA PHE A 179 -26.42 -1.61 -21.69
C PHE A 179 -25.09 -1.94 -20.99
N LEU A 180 -24.97 -3.13 -20.41
CA LEU A 180 -23.77 -3.68 -19.78
C LEU A 180 -23.23 -4.89 -20.57
N ASP A 181 -23.65 -5.07 -21.83
CA ASP A 181 -23.08 -6.10 -22.69
C ASP A 181 -21.58 -5.84 -22.90
N GLY A 182 -20.75 -6.87 -22.67
CA GLY A 182 -19.30 -6.77 -22.72
C GLY A 182 -18.61 -6.30 -21.43
N VAL A 183 -19.36 -5.88 -20.41
CA VAL A 183 -18.79 -5.52 -19.10
C VAL A 183 -18.06 -6.70 -18.50
N ARG A 184 -16.85 -6.44 -18.00
CA ARG A 184 -16.05 -7.48 -17.36
C ARG A 184 -16.63 -7.80 -15.99
N VAL A 185 -16.67 -9.09 -15.70
CA VAL A 185 -17.17 -9.64 -14.45
C VAL A 185 -16.01 -10.31 -13.72
N LEU A 186 -15.68 -9.78 -12.55
CA LEU A 186 -14.61 -10.24 -11.67
C LEU A 186 -15.20 -10.91 -10.43
N PHE A 187 -14.38 -11.63 -9.68
CA PHE A 187 -14.81 -12.19 -8.40
C PHE A 187 -14.84 -11.12 -7.30
N ALA A 188 -15.79 -11.27 -6.38
CA ALA A 188 -15.89 -10.44 -5.19
C ALA A 188 -14.87 -10.86 -4.12
N PRO A 189 -14.39 -9.92 -3.27
CA PRO A 189 -13.65 -10.31 -2.08
C PRO A 189 -14.52 -11.16 -1.15
N ALA A 190 -13.96 -12.23 -0.62
CA ALA A 190 -14.59 -12.96 0.48
C ALA A 190 -14.54 -12.13 1.77
N GLU A 191 -15.59 -12.23 2.58
CA GLU A 191 -15.53 -11.73 3.96
C GLU A 191 -14.50 -12.53 4.74
N LEU A 192 -13.50 -11.85 5.27
CA LEU A 192 -12.55 -12.44 6.19
C LEU A 192 -12.84 -11.93 7.60
N THR A 193 -13.18 -12.86 8.48
CA THR A 193 -13.09 -12.61 9.91
C THR A 193 -11.61 -12.52 10.27
N PRO A 194 -11.16 -11.44 10.94
CA PRO A 194 -9.79 -11.37 11.43
C PRO A 194 -9.52 -12.56 12.34
N GLU A 195 -8.26 -13.02 12.37
CA GLU A 195 -7.89 -14.19 13.14
C GLU A 195 -8.21 -13.98 14.62
N GLY A 196 -9.17 -14.77 15.11
CA GLY A 196 -9.58 -14.78 16.51
C GLY A 196 -8.44 -15.28 17.37
N ALA A 197 -8.09 -14.52 18.39
CA ALA A 197 -6.95 -14.78 19.24
C ALA A 197 -7.44 -15.36 20.59
N THR A 198 -7.92 -16.60 20.56
CA THR A 198 -8.54 -17.27 21.72
C THR A 198 -7.56 -17.60 22.87
N ASP A 199 -6.26 -17.55 22.62
CA ASP A 199 -5.22 -18.01 23.55
C ASP A 199 -4.17 -16.94 23.93
N LEU A 200 -4.46 -15.65 23.70
CA LEU A 200 -3.51 -14.59 24.04
C LEU A 200 -3.36 -14.41 25.56
N GLN A 201 -2.18 -14.74 26.09
CA GLN A 201 -1.84 -14.53 27.51
C GLN A 201 -0.87 -13.35 27.68
N PRO A 202 -1.09 -12.46 28.67
CA PRO A 202 -0.13 -11.42 29.04
C PRO A 202 1.24 -12.01 29.40
N ILE A 203 2.31 -11.44 28.85
CA ILE A 203 3.66 -11.74 29.34
C ILE A 203 3.80 -11.12 30.75
N ALA A 204 4.04 -11.97 31.74
CA ALA A 204 4.39 -11.51 33.08
C ALA A 204 5.75 -10.79 33.04
N GLY A 205 5.75 -9.50 33.36
CA GLY A 205 6.99 -8.73 33.51
C GLY A 205 7.49 -7.99 32.27
N GLY A 206 6.60 -7.65 31.31
CA GLY A 206 6.81 -6.62 30.28
C GLY A 206 8.19 -6.65 29.62
N LEU A 207 8.32 -7.35 28.50
CA LEU A 207 9.54 -7.22 27.69
C LEU A 207 9.67 -5.76 27.27
N ASP A 208 10.67 -5.05 27.81
CA ASP A 208 11.10 -3.74 27.32
C ASP A 208 11.59 -3.91 25.87
N ALA A 209 10.66 -3.82 24.92
CA ALA A 209 10.91 -3.90 23.50
C ALA A 209 11.38 -2.52 22.99
N PRO A 210 12.37 -2.45 22.08
CA PRO A 210 13.06 -1.21 21.71
C PRO A 210 12.05 -0.15 21.27
N ASP A 211 12.12 1.02 21.91
CA ASP A 211 10.95 1.81 22.30
C ASP A 211 10.00 2.25 21.17
N ALA A 212 10.43 2.36 19.91
CA ALA A 212 9.55 2.83 18.83
C ALA A 212 8.63 1.72 18.26
N LEU A 213 7.38 2.09 17.99
CA LEU A 213 6.42 1.30 17.23
C LEU A 213 6.11 1.99 15.91
N PHE A 214 6.17 1.24 14.83
CA PHE A 214 6.08 1.73 13.46
C PHE A 214 4.87 1.12 12.74
N GLY A 215 4.47 1.70 11.61
CA GLY A 215 3.50 1.06 10.74
C GLY A 215 4.02 -0.30 10.26
N GLY A 216 3.13 -1.30 10.20
CA GLY A 216 3.46 -2.70 9.91
C GLY A 216 3.85 -3.53 11.15
N ASP A 217 4.12 -2.92 12.31
CA ASP A 217 4.32 -3.67 13.56
C ASP A 217 3.02 -4.31 14.04
N ALA A 218 3.14 -5.45 14.70
CA ALA A 218 2.00 -6.22 15.17
C ALA A 218 1.39 -5.68 16.46
N TYR A 219 0.06 -5.71 16.55
CA TYR A 219 -0.67 -5.50 17.79
C TYR A 219 -1.82 -6.49 17.94
N ALA A 220 -2.27 -6.64 19.18
CA ALA A 220 -3.49 -7.34 19.52
C ALA A 220 -4.52 -6.38 20.10
N SER A 221 -5.78 -6.51 19.68
CA SER A 221 -6.91 -5.80 20.25
C SER A 221 -7.74 -6.74 21.12
N LEU A 222 -8.10 -6.31 22.33
CA LEU A 222 -8.90 -7.09 23.27
C LEU A 222 -10.14 -6.30 23.69
N GLY A 223 -11.33 -6.84 23.50
CA GLY A 223 -12.59 -6.18 23.82
C GLY A 223 -13.78 -7.12 23.67
N ALA A 224 -14.84 -6.91 24.44
CA ALA A 224 -16.07 -7.72 24.39
C ALA A 224 -15.89 -9.26 24.56
N GLY A 225 -14.75 -9.71 25.12
CA GLY A 225 -14.44 -11.14 25.25
C GLY A 225 -13.75 -11.75 24.02
N GLU A 226 -13.42 -10.93 23.04
CA GLU A 226 -12.72 -11.30 21.82
C GLU A 226 -11.32 -10.70 21.78
N GLY A 227 -10.42 -11.39 21.08
CA GLY A 227 -9.08 -10.90 20.76
C GLY A 227 -8.86 -10.99 19.26
N LEU A 228 -8.27 -9.95 18.65
CA LEU A 228 -7.90 -9.95 17.23
C LEU A 228 -6.43 -9.58 17.08
N ARG A 229 -5.79 -10.12 16.03
CA ARG A 229 -4.40 -9.80 15.65
C ARG A 229 -4.43 -8.93 14.40
N CYS A 230 -3.77 -7.78 14.47
CA CYS A 230 -3.70 -6.83 13.36
C CYS A 230 -2.32 -6.18 13.28
N SER A 231 -2.13 -5.39 12.22
CA SER A 231 -0.93 -4.60 11.98
C SER A 231 -1.22 -3.14 12.24
N LEU A 232 -0.30 -2.44 12.92
CA LEU A 232 -0.37 -0.99 13.06
C LEU A 232 -0.31 -0.35 11.67
N GLY A 233 -1.14 0.66 11.44
CA GLY A 233 -1.06 1.46 10.22
C GLY A 233 -0.17 2.68 10.44
N PHE A 234 -0.60 3.86 9.97
CA PHE A 234 0.25 5.06 10.05
C PHE A 234 0.19 5.73 11.42
N ASN A 235 1.37 6.07 11.94
CA ASN A 235 1.48 6.98 13.07
C ASN A 235 1.12 8.41 12.63
N GLY A 236 0.39 9.10 13.49
CA GLY A 236 -0.18 10.41 13.20
C GLY A 236 -0.25 11.31 14.43
N GLU A 237 -0.89 12.45 14.24
CA GLU A 237 -1.27 13.38 15.30
C GLU A 237 -2.73 13.79 15.12
N ASP A 238 -3.48 13.87 16.22
CA ASP A 238 -4.80 14.50 16.19
C ASP A 238 -4.70 16.04 16.14
N GLY A 239 -5.84 16.73 16.08
CA GLY A 239 -5.89 18.20 16.02
C GLY A 239 -5.31 18.92 17.24
N SER A 240 -5.00 18.19 18.33
CA SER A 240 -4.32 18.72 19.53
C SER A 240 -2.82 18.40 19.57
N GLY A 241 -2.30 17.72 18.55
CA GLY A 241 -0.91 17.28 18.46
C GLY A 241 -0.61 16.00 19.24
N GLN A 242 -1.62 15.29 19.76
CA GLN A 242 -1.39 14.05 20.49
C GLN A 242 -1.20 12.87 19.52
N PRO A 243 -0.24 11.96 19.77
CA PRO A 243 0.09 10.89 18.84
C PRO A 243 -1.09 9.94 18.64
N VAL A 244 -1.37 9.54 17.40
CA VAL A 244 -2.36 8.50 17.05
C VAL A 244 -1.69 7.37 16.28
N ASN A 245 -2.33 6.21 16.22
CA ASN A 245 -2.12 5.28 15.11
C ASN A 245 -3.44 5.11 14.34
N ILE A 246 -3.36 5.17 13.02
CA ILE A 246 -4.46 4.99 12.07
C ILE A 246 -4.39 3.55 11.57
N THR A 247 -5.35 2.71 11.92
CA THR A 247 -5.43 1.27 11.57
C THR A 247 -6.81 0.94 10.97
N ALA A 248 -7.10 -0.33 10.68
CA ALA A 248 -8.40 -0.76 10.15
C ALA A 248 -9.49 -0.82 11.24
N GLY A 249 -10.71 -0.46 10.87
CA GLY A 249 -11.86 -0.39 11.79
C GLY A 249 -12.33 -1.77 12.25
N HIS A 250 -12.28 -2.76 11.36
CA HIS A 250 -12.64 -4.14 11.69
C HIS A 250 -11.69 -4.80 12.71
N CYS A 251 -10.54 -4.19 13.01
CA CYS A 251 -9.65 -4.61 14.08
C CYS A 251 -10.12 -4.18 15.48
N ASP A 252 -11.26 -3.50 15.61
CA ASP A 252 -11.88 -3.21 16.90
C ASP A 252 -12.98 -4.25 17.22
N PRO A 253 -12.73 -5.20 18.14
CA PRO A 253 -13.71 -6.22 18.52
C PRO A 253 -14.90 -5.63 19.31
N ASN A 254 -14.81 -4.38 19.79
CA ASN A 254 -15.86 -3.72 20.56
C ASN A 254 -16.12 -2.30 20.05
N ARG A 255 -16.24 -2.15 18.72
CA ARG A 255 -16.41 -0.89 17.99
C ARG A 255 -17.47 0.05 18.54
N ALA A 256 -18.59 -0.48 19.06
CA ALA A 256 -19.67 0.32 19.64
C ALA A 256 -19.25 1.06 20.94
N GLN A 257 -18.11 0.71 21.52
CA GLN A 257 -17.58 1.30 22.75
C GLN A 257 -16.30 2.12 22.52
N ALA A 258 -15.86 2.32 21.27
CA ALA A 258 -14.72 3.18 20.95
C ALA A 258 -14.87 4.59 21.59
N GLY A 259 -13.77 5.12 22.13
CA GLY A 259 -13.75 6.43 22.81
C GLY A 259 -14.40 6.45 24.19
N THR A 260 -14.89 5.31 24.69
CA THR A 260 -15.44 5.17 26.04
C THR A 260 -14.48 4.44 26.97
N ARG A 261 -14.79 4.39 28.27
CA ARG A 261 -14.04 3.58 29.25
C ARG A 261 -14.08 2.06 28.97
N TRP A 262 -14.95 1.60 28.06
CA TRP A 262 -15.11 0.20 27.67
C TRP A 262 -14.53 -0.09 26.27
N ALA A 263 -13.81 0.88 25.69
CA ALA A 263 -13.13 0.70 24.42
C ALA A 263 -12.20 -0.52 24.46
N SER A 264 -12.05 -1.17 23.30
CA SER A 264 -11.09 -2.26 23.14
C SER A 264 -9.68 -1.76 23.46
N GLN A 265 -8.93 -2.58 24.18
CA GLN A 265 -7.55 -2.31 24.54
C GLN A 265 -6.61 -2.82 23.46
N VAL A 266 -5.56 -2.05 23.19
CA VAL A 266 -4.50 -2.37 22.23
C VAL A 266 -3.25 -2.74 23.01
N HIS A 267 -2.69 -3.90 22.68
CA HIS A 267 -1.49 -4.44 23.29
C HIS A 267 -0.46 -4.75 22.22
N GLN A 268 0.81 -4.55 22.53
CA GLN A 268 1.89 -4.97 21.64
C GLN A 268 1.81 -6.48 21.43
N LEU A 269 2.02 -6.96 20.20
CA LEU A 269 2.12 -8.39 19.94
C LEU A 269 3.60 -8.75 19.69
N ILE A 270 4.11 -9.72 20.44
CA ILE A 270 5.50 -10.20 20.35
C ILE A 270 5.47 -11.71 20.11
N GLY A 271 5.62 -12.11 18.83
CA GLY A 271 5.29 -13.47 18.42
C GLY A 271 3.81 -13.75 18.68
N ASP A 272 3.52 -14.78 19.46
CA ASP A 272 2.14 -15.13 19.87
C ASP A 272 1.73 -14.54 21.23
N ASN A 273 2.56 -13.71 21.84
CA ASN A 273 2.37 -13.26 23.22
C ASN A 273 1.99 -11.79 23.29
N LEU A 274 1.17 -11.45 24.29
CA LEU A 274 0.80 -10.06 24.59
C LEU A 274 1.91 -9.35 25.37
N GLY A 275 2.40 -8.25 24.81
CA GLY A 275 3.33 -7.32 25.43
C GLY A 275 2.64 -6.20 26.19
N GLN A 276 3.25 -5.02 26.17
CA GLN A 276 2.76 -3.83 26.87
C GLN A 276 1.37 -3.41 26.38
N HIS A 277 0.52 -2.94 27.30
CA HIS A 277 -0.68 -2.19 26.95
C HIS A 277 -0.29 -0.85 26.30
N LEU A 278 -0.64 -0.70 25.03
CA LEU A 278 -0.26 0.43 24.19
C LEU A 278 -1.29 1.55 24.25
N GLY A 279 -2.58 1.23 24.30
CA GLY A 279 -3.64 2.22 24.13
C GLY A 279 -5.02 1.62 24.01
N SER A 280 -5.97 2.40 23.52
CA SER A 280 -7.33 1.95 23.25
C SER A 280 -7.87 2.55 21.97
N PHE A 281 -8.89 1.93 21.38
CA PHE A 281 -9.61 2.47 20.24
C PHE A 281 -10.41 3.72 20.66
N GLU A 282 -10.08 4.86 20.07
CA GLU A 282 -10.72 6.16 20.32
C GLU A 282 -11.90 6.41 19.39
N LYS A 283 -11.76 6.00 18.13
CA LYS A 283 -12.79 6.09 17.10
C LYS A 283 -12.65 4.90 16.18
N THR A 284 -13.78 4.34 15.78
CA THR A 284 -13.86 3.23 14.83
C THR A 284 -14.96 3.52 13.83
N VAL A 285 -14.65 3.42 12.55
CA VAL A 285 -15.57 3.53 11.41
C VAL A 285 -15.39 2.25 10.61
N LEU A 286 -16.46 1.46 10.49
CA LEU A 286 -16.42 0.22 9.73
C LEU A 286 -17.06 0.42 8.35
N ASP A 287 -18.32 0.83 8.36
CA ASP A 287 -19.11 1.02 7.14
C ASP A 287 -18.63 2.29 6.44
N GLY A 288 -18.53 2.25 5.12
CA GLY A 288 -17.95 3.32 4.31
C GLY A 288 -16.43 3.18 4.19
N SER A 289 -15.67 3.40 5.26
CA SER A 289 -14.21 3.65 5.14
C SER A 289 -13.29 2.72 5.95
N ASP A 290 -13.79 1.70 6.66
CA ASP A 290 -13.00 0.70 7.43
C ASP A 290 -11.67 1.19 8.06
N TYR A 291 -11.74 2.15 8.99
CA TYR A 291 -10.59 2.64 9.75
C TYR A 291 -10.89 2.81 11.24
N ALA A 292 -9.82 2.87 12.03
CA ALA A 292 -9.86 3.17 13.44
C ALA A 292 -8.68 4.06 13.85
N LEU A 293 -8.90 4.83 14.90
CA LEU A 293 -7.88 5.64 15.56
C LEU A 293 -7.56 5.02 16.93
N ILE A 294 -6.32 4.63 17.13
CA ILE A 294 -5.82 4.19 18.42
C ILE A 294 -5.26 5.40 19.17
N ARG A 295 -5.68 5.58 20.43
CA ARG A 295 -5.08 6.50 21.40
C ARG A 295 -4.03 5.77 22.23
N PRO A 296 -2.73 6.07 22.05
CA PRO A 296 -1.71 5.55 22.94
C PRO A 296 -1.93 6.03 24.38
N THR A 297 -1.58 5.18 25.35
CA THR A 297 -1.46 5.61 26.74
C THR A 297 -0.33 6.61 26.90
N SER A 298 -0.33 7.39 27.99
CA SER A 298 0.78 8.30 28.29
C SER A 298 2.14 7.60 28.39
N ALA A 299 2.17 6.33 28.84
CA ALA A 299 3.39 5.54 28.93
C ALA A 299 3.89 5.04 27.56
N ALA A 300 3.00 4.94 26.56
CA ALA A 300 3.34 4.47 25.22
C ALA A 300 3.38 5.60 24.18
N ALA A 301 2.93 6.82 24.50
CA ALA A 301 2.79 7.93 23.56
C ALA A 301 4.06 8.18 22.72
N GLY A 302 5.22 8.32 23.37
CA GLY A 302 6.50 8.55 22.69
C GLY A 302 6.91 7.44 21.72
N ARG A 303 6.37 6.22 21.87
CA ARG A 303 6.62 5.08 20.97
C ARG A 303 6.01 5.29 19.59
N PHE A 304 4.93 6.09 19.50
CA PHE A 304 4.20 6.41 18.27
C PHE A 304 4.60 7.77 17.68
N GLU A 305 5.57 8.48 18.28
CA GLU A 305 6.08 9.77 17.82
C GLU A 305 7.15 9.60 16.74
N ASN A 306 6.77 8.92 15.66
CA ASN A 306 7.62 8.70 14.49
C ASN A 306 6.72 8.55 13.25
N ASN A 307 7.34 8.41 12.08
CA ASN A 307 6.66 8.26 10.79
C ASN A 307 7.24 7.09 9.98
N GLY A 308 7.81 6.10 10.66
CA GLY A 308 8.38 4.95 9.98
C GLY A 308 7.33 3.89 9.71
N VAL A 309 7.53 3.17 8.62
CA VAL A 309 6.84 1.91 8.29
C VAL A 309 7.91 0.83 8.17
N ARG A 310 7.69 -0.36 8.71
CA ARG A 310 8.65 -1.47 8.59
C ARG A 310 7.96 -2.81 8.52
N VAL A 311 8.71 -3.82 8.12
CA VAL A 311 8.47 -5.20 8.57
C VAL A 311 8.91 -5.30 10.03
N PRO A 312 8.22 -6.05 10.90
CA PRO A 312 8.62 -6.20 12.29
C PRO A 312 10.12 -6.51 12.43
N LEU A 313 10.81 -5.75 13.29
CA LEU A 313 12.25 -5.83 13.57
C LEU A 313 13.21 -5.38 12.45
N ALA A 314 12.70 -4.92 11.30
CA ALA A 314 13.51 -4.35 10.22
C ALA A 314 13.76 -2.83 10.38
N ALA A 315 14.60 -2.28 9.51
CA ALA A 315 14.79 -0.84 9.38
C ALA A 315 13.52 -0.17 8.81
N PRO A 316 13.08 0.99 9.32
CA PRO A 316 11.87 1.63 8.83
C PRO A 316 12.10 2.42 7.54
N LEU A 317 11.13 2.34 6.63
CA LEU A 317 10.87 3.29 5.55
C LEU A 317 10.33 4.59 6.17
N PRO A 318 11.04 5.73 6.02
CA PRO A 318 10.50 7.03 6.41
C PRO A 318 9.34 7.44 5.48
N ILE A 319 8.20 7.82 6.07
CA ILE A 319 7.09 8.40 5.31
C ILE A 319 7.31 9.92 5.17
N THR A 320 7.28 10.40 3.93
CA THR A 320 7.58 11.80 3.57
C THR A 320 6.36 12.57 3.09
N GLY A 321 5.21 11.92 2.96
CA GLY A 321 4.00 12.54 2.45
C GLY A 321 2.83 11.57 2.40
N ILE A 322 1.72 12.06 1.84
CA ILE A 322 0.52 11.28 1.53
C ILE A 322 0.33 11.27 0.01
N ALA A 323 -0.34 10.24 -0.50
CA ALA A 323 -0.54 10.02 -1.92
C ALA A 323 -2.00 9.70 -2.26
N ASP A 324 -2.36 9.94 -3.52
CA ASP A 324 -3.58 9.41 -4.15
C ASP A 324 -3.27 8.07 -4.82
N PRO A 325 -4.16 7.07 -4.71
CA PRO A 325 -4.05 5.86 -5.52
C PRO A 325 -4.31 6.20 -6.99
N VAL A 326 -3.47 5.67 -7.87
CA VAL A 326 -3.57 5.81 -9.33
C VAL A 326 -3.40 4.43 -9.95
N VAL A 327 -4.31 4.05 -10.85
CA VAL A 327 -4.27 2.73 -11.51
C VAL A 327 -2.92 2.51 -12.21
N GLY A 328 -2.34 1.33 -12.00
CA GLY A 328 -1.02 0.92 -12.49
C GLY A 328 0.17 1.41 -11.66
N ALA A 329 -0.03 2.34 -10.72
CA ALA A 329 1.05 2.79 -9.84
C ALA A 329 1.52 1.65 -8.92
N PRO A 330 2.84 1.49 -8.70
CA PRO A 330 3.34 0.45 -7.82
C PRO A 330 3.04 0.78 -6.37
N VAL A 331 2.71 -0.25 -5.60
CA VAL A 331 2.28 -0.14 -4.21
C VAL A 331 2.80 -1.34 -3.41
N CYS A 332 3.23 -1.09 -2.19
CA CYS A 332 3.69 -2.12 -1.26
C CYS A 332 2.94 -2.02 0.06
N LYS A 333 2.47 -3.15 0.58
CA LYS A 333 1.82 -3.28 1.88
C LYS A 333 2.81 -3.81 2.91
N SER A 334 2.94 -3.17 4.07
CA SER A 334 3.60 -3.74 5.25
C SER A 334 2.61 -4.29 6.27
N GLY A 335 2.85 -5.47 6.82
CA GLY A 335 2.03 -6.07 7.89
C GLY A 335 2.70 -7.22 8.63
N LEU A 336 2.09 -7.61 9.75
CA LEU A 336 2.49 -8.68 10.67
C LEU A 336 2.75 -10.01 9.96
N ARG A 337 1.91 -10.38 8.99
CA ARG A 337 1.86 -11.76 8.48
C ARG A 337 2.79 -11.95 7.29
N THR A 338 2.73 -11.02 6.34
CA THR A 338 3.47 -11.14 5.07
C THR A 338 4.68 -10.21 4.98
N GLY A 339 4.88 -9.30 5.94
CA GLY A 339 5.88 -8.25 5.82
C GLY A 339 5.54 -7.34 4.65
N TYR A 340 6.53 -7.02 3.80
CA TYR A 340 6.27 -6.34 2.53
C TYR A 340 5.76 -7.31 1.48
N SER A 341 4.59 -7.01 0.92
CA SER A 341 4.07 -7.57 -0.33
C SER A 341 3.81 -6.41 -1.29
N CYS A 342 4.25 -6.50 -2.53
CA CYS A 342 4.12 -5.45 -3.52
C CYS A 342 3.25 -5.88 -4.72
N GLY A 343 2.72 -4.90 -5.43
CA GLY A 343 1.87 -5.05 -6.59
C GLY A 343 1.60 -3.69 -7.22
N VAL A 344 0.53 -3.59 -8.00
CA VAL A 344 0.05 -2.33 -8.57
C VAL A 344 -1.37 -2.05 -8.12
N VAL A 345 -1.76 -0.78 -8.11
CA VAL A 345 -3.16 -0.38 -7.96
C VAL A 345 -3.94 -0.84 -9.19
N THR A 346 -5.02 -1.57 -8.98
CA THR A 346 -5.84 -2.14 -10.07
C THR A 346 -7.09 -1.34 -10.35
N ALA A 347 -7.61 -0.63 -9.35
CA ALA A 347 -8.74 0.27 -9.50
C ALA A 347 -8.85 1.21 -8.29
N THR A 348 -9.54 2.32 -8.47
CA THR A 348 -9.74 3.40 -7.48
C THR A 348 -11.21 3.80 -7.45
N GLY A 349 -11.67 4.45 -6.37
CA GLY A 349 -13.05 4.91 -6.26
C GLY A 349 -14.08 3.78 -6.27
N GLN A 350 -13.69 2.59 -5.81
CA GLN A 350 -14.54 1.41 -5.88
C GLN A 350 -15.49 1.35 -4.69
N ASN A 351 -16.74 0.96 -4.97
CA ASN A 351 -17.68 0.53 -3.94
C ASN A 351 -17.71 -1.00 -3.96
N VAL A 352 -17.21 -1.61 -2.88
CA VAL A 352 -17.12 -3.07 -2.76
C VAL A 352 -17.79 -3.55 -1.48
N GLU A 353 -18.67 -4.52 -1.61
CA GLU A 353 -19.25 -5.26 -0.50
C GLU A 353 -18.22 -6.25 0.05
N ILE A 354 -17.92 -6.14 1.34
CA ILE A 354 -17.02 -7.00 2.09
C ILE A 354 -17.86 -7.64 3.20
N GLY A 355 -18.43 -8.80 2.92
CA GLY A 355 -19.36 -9.43 3.85
C GLY A 355 -20.63 -8.63 4.01
N HIS A 356 -20.90 -8.12 5.22
CA HIS A 356 -22.10 -7.32 5.51
C HIS A 356 -21.88 -5.80 5.48
N ARG A 357 -20.72 -5.33 5.02
CA ARG A 357 -20.39 -3.90 4.93
C ARG A 357 -19.99 -3.52 3.51
N VAL A 358 -20.12 -2.24 3.18
CA VAL A 358 -19.57 -1.68 1.94
C VAL A 358 -18.34 -0.83 2.29
N LEU A 359 -17.24 -1.08 1.59
CA LEU A 359 -16.12 -0.16 1.49
C LEU A 359 -16.41 0.77 0.32
N GLU A 360 -16.72 2.01 0.63
CA GLU A 360 -17.00 3.09 -0.32
C GLU A 360 -15.70 3.81 -0.67
N ASN A 361 -15.58 4.23 -1.94
CA ASN A 361 -14.44 4.99 -2.44
C ASN A 361 -13.08 4.35 -2.09
N GLY A 362 -13.04 3.02 -2.05
CA GLY A 362 -11.84 2.23 -1.80
C GLY A 362 -10.95 2.12 -3.03
N PHE A 363 -9.76 1.55 -2.86
CA PHE A 363 -8.91 1.13 -3.98
C PHE A 363 -8.50 -0.33 -3.84
N SER A 364 -8.28 -1.00 -4.96
CA SER A 364 -7.78 -2.37 -5.02
C SER A 364 -6.37 -2.43 -5.58
N THR A 365 -5.69 -3.51 -5.24
CA THR A 365 -4.33 -3.82 -5.68
C THR A 365 -4.22 -5.30 -5.95
N ASN A 366 -3.29 -5.74 -6.79
CA ASN A 366 -3.06 -7.16 -7.08
C ASN A 366 -2.01 -7.84 -6.17
N LEU A 367 -1.72 -7.23 -5.01
CA LEU A 367 -0.74 -7.77 -4.06
C LEU A 367 -1.39 -8.75 -3.07
N CYS A 368 -0.58 -9.64 -2.53
CA CYS A 368 -1.04 -10.59 -1.51
C CYS A 368 -1.12 -9.96 -0.12
N ALA A 369 -2.23 -10.19 0.58
CA ALA A 369 -2.41 -9.86 1.99
C ALA A 369 -3.14 -11.00 2.71
N LEU A 370 -2.67 -11.34 3.92
CA LEU A 370 -3.19 -12.46 4.71
C LEU A 370 -3.85 -11.99 6.01
N GLN A 371 -4.63 -12.86 6.67
CA GLN A 371 -5.14 -12.57 8.01
C GLN A 371 -4.02 -12.12 8.95
N GLY A 372 -4.25 -11.00 9.64
CA GLY A 372 -3.26 -10.32 10.47
C GLY A 372 -2.57 -9.12 9.81
N ASP A 373 -2.55 -9.05 8.47
CA ASP A 373 -2.07 -7.86 7.74
C ASP A 373 -3.06 -6.69 7.77
N SER A 374 -4.31 -6.96 8.16
CA SER A 374 -5.36 -5.98 8.47
C SER A 374 -4.84 -4.78 9.24
N GLY A 375 -5.18 -3.57 8.77
CA GLY A 375 -4.72 -2.31 9.34
C GLY A 375 -3.32 -1.88 8.92
N GLY A 376 -2.53 -2.79 8.34
CA GLY A 376 -1.19 -2.51 7.85
C GLY A 376 -1.16 -1.44 6.75
N THR A 377 -0.02 -0.77 6.64
CA THR A 377 0.16 0.37 5.74
C THR A 377 0.35 -0.06 4.29
N LEU A 378 -0.27 0.66 3.35
CA LEU A 378 0.07 0.64 1.93
C LEU A 378 0.83 1.92 1.58
N VAL A 379 1.98 1.77 0.91
CA VAL A 379 2.87 2.86 0.51
C VAL A 379 3.18 2.81 -0.99
N THR A 380 3.36 3.97 -1.60
CA THR A 380 3.96 4.11 -2.94
C THR A 380 5.16 5.04 -2.83
N GLY A 381 6.34 4.59 -3.25
CA GLY A 381 7.60 5.25 -2.91
C GLY A 381 7.75 5.41 -1.39
N THR A 382 7.84 6.66 -0.93
CA THR A 382 7.90 7.06 0.50
C THR A 382 6.60 7.72 0.97
N LEU A 383 5.50 7.56 0.23
CA LEU A 383 4.22 8.22 0.50
C LEU A 383 3.21 7.24 1.10
N ALA A 384 2.45 7.71 2.09
CA ALA A 384 1.33 6.97 2.65
C ALA A 384 0.17 6.95 1.64
N LEU A 385 -0.26 5.76 1.22
CA LEU A 385 -1.32 5.58 0.23
C LEU A 385 -2.66 5.20 0.89
N GLY A 386 -2.62 4.23 1.81
CA GLY A 386 -3.83 3.72 2.45
C GLY A 386 -3.57 2.66 3.52
N ILE A 387 -4.65 2.11 4.07
CA ILE A 387 -4.60 1.05 5.08
C ILE A 387 -5.33 -0.21 4.60
N SER A 388 -4.76 -1.37 4.90
CA SER A 388 -5.26 -2.69 4.48
C SER A 388 -6.62 -2.99 5.11
N SER A 389 -7.64 -3.25 4.30
CA SER A 389 -9.01 -3.54 4.74
C SER A 389 -9.39 -5.01 4.54
N ALA A 390 -9.42 -5.50 3.30
CA ALA A 390 -9.88 -6.86 2.99
C ALA A 390 -9.11 -7.48 1.83
N SER A 391 -9.10 -8.80 1.75
CA SER A 391 -8.43 -9.53 0.68
C SER A 391 -9.21 -10.78 0.29
N ASN A 392 -9.19 -11.15 -1.00
CA ASN A 392 -9.79 -12.40 -1.49
C ASN A 392 -8.97 -13.66 -1.14
N VAL A 393 -7.73 -13.49 -0.65
CA VAL A 393 -6.80 -14.59 -0.34
C VAL A 393 -6.42 -14.69 1.14
N GLY A 394 -7.01 -13.88 2.01
CA GLY A 394 -6.49 -13.81 3.37
C GLY A 394 -6.72 -15.05 4.24
N GLN A 395 -7.56 -15.99 3.81
CA GLN A 395 -7.75 -17.32 4.39
C GLN A 395 -6.56 -18.27 4.20
N TYR A 396 -5.65 -17.98 3.27
CA TYR A 396 -4.50 -18.84 3.01
C TYR A 396 -3.38 -18.60 4.02
N GLY A 397 -2.60 -19.65 4.30
CA GLY A 397 -1.49 -19.56 5.26
C GLY A 397 -0.21 -18.93 4.69
N MET A 398 -0.10 -18.78 3.37
CA MET A 398 1.06 -18.20 2.68
C MET A 398 0.69 -17.70 1.28
N CYS A 399 1.40 -16.66 0.82
CA CYS A 399 1.12 -15.99 -0.45
C CYS A 399 1.38 -16.88 -1.67
N GLU A 400 2.32 -17.81 -1.61
CA GLU A 400 2.60 -18.74 -2.71
C GLU A 400 1.45 -19.72 -2.92
N ILE A 401 0.79 -20.15 -1.84
CA ILE A 401 -0.42 -20.99 -1.92
C ILE A 401 -1.58 -20.15 -2.45
N ALA A 402 -1.76 -18.94 -1.93
CA ALA A 402 -2.77 -18.01 -2.40
C ALA A 402 -2.65 -17.79 -3.92
N GLY A 403 -1.47 -17.38 -4.39
CA GLY A 403 -1.22 -17.13 -5.81
C GLY A 403 -1.43 -18.36 -6.69
N PHE A 404 -1.01 -19.55 -6.23
CA PHE A 404 -1.23 -20.79 -6.97
C PHE A 404 -2.72 -21.15 -7.07
N VAL A 405 -3.46 -21.06 -5.96
CA VAL A 405 -4.89 -21.42 -5.93
C VAL A 405 -5.71 -20.41 -6.71
N SER A 406 -5.49 -19.11 -6.51
CA SER A 406 -6.14 -18.07 -7.32
C SER A 406 -5.85 -18.26 -8.80
N GLY A 407 -4.59 -18.56 -9.17
CA GLY A 407 -4.23 -18.82 -10.57
C GLY A 407 -4.96 -20.02 -11.19
N LEU A 408 -5.25 -21.09 -10.42
CA LEU A 408 -6.07 -22.22 -10.89
C LEU A 408 -7.54 -21.83 -11.11
N LEU A 409 -8.03 -20.82 -10.39
CA LEU A 409 -9.38 -20.27 -10.51
C LEU A 409 -9.46 -19.14 -11.56
N GLY A 410 -8.33 -18.77 -12.18
CA GLY A 410 -8.26 -17.66 -13.12
C GLY A 410 -8.22 -16.27 -12.46
N GLU A 411 -7.86 -16.22 -11.17
CA GLU A 411 -7.79 -15.01 -10.35
C GLU A 411 -6.34 -14.65 -9.98
N SER A 412 -6.15 -13.42 -9.50
CA SER A 412 -4.96 -13.00 -8.76
C SER A 412 -5.32 -12.68 -7.31
N PRO A 413 -4.35 -12.74 -6.38
CA PRO A 413 -4.48 -12.05 -5.10
C PRO A 413 -4.92 -10.61 -5.30
N GLU A 414 -5.87 -10.17 -4.49
CA GLU A 414 -6.39 -8.81 -4.48
C GLU A 414 -6.46 -8.33 -3.03
N LEU A 415 -5.99 -7.11 -2.79
CA LEU A 415 -6.14 -6.40 -1.53
C LEU A 415 -6.91 -5.11 -1.77
N PHE A 416 -7.99 -4.95 -1.01
CA PHE A 416 -8.80 -3.74 -0.90
C PHE A 416 -8.32 -2.90 0.28
N ALA A 417 -8.25 -1.59 0.07
CA ALA A 417 -7.70 -0.67 1.04
C ALA A 417 -8.49 0.64 1.10
N THR A 418 -8.51 1.24 2.28
CA THR A 418 -9.04 2.59 2.50
C THR A 418 -7.95 3.60 2.15
N PRO A 419 -8.20 4.58 1.24
CA PRO A 419 -7.26 5.66 0.99
C PRO A 419 -6.97 6.45 2.26
N ILE A 420 -5.70 6.79 2.50
CA ILE A 420 -5.35 7.55 3.71
C ILE A 420 -5.99 8.94 3.70
N LYS A 421 -6.14 9.55 2.52
CA LYS A 421 -6.81 10.85 2.37
C LYS A 421 -8.28 10.81 2.77
N THR A 422 -8.99 9.71 2.53
CA THR A 422 -10.39 9.52 3.00
C THR A 422 -10.44 9.60 4.53
N VAL A 423 -9.55 8.87 5.21
CA VAL A 423 -9.47 8.90 6.68
C VAL A 423 -9.17 10.32 7.19
N LEU A 424 -8.25 11.03 6.55
CA LEU A 424 -7.91 12.40 6.94
C LEU A 424 -9.06 13.39 6.71
N ALA A 425 -9.77 13.27 5.59
CA ALA A 425 -10.91 14.12 5.26
C ALA A 425 -12.06 13.97 6.27
N GLU A 426 -12.34 12.76 6.73
CA GLU A 426 -13.36 12.48 7.73
C GLU A 426 -12.97 12.85 9.17
N ASN A 427 -11.71 13.22 9.40
CA ASN A 427 -11.18 13.55 10.72
C ASN A 427 -10.44 14.90 10.68
N PRO A 428 -11.15 16.04 10.65
CA PRO A 428 -10.52 17.35 10.59
C PRO A 428 -9.48 17.56 11.70
N GLY A 429 -8.25 17.90 11.30
CA GLY A 429 -7.12 18.10 12.21
C GLY A 429 -6.24 16.86 12.43
N LEU A 430 -6.71 15.67 12.05
CA LEU A 430 -5.87 14.47 11.98
C LEU A 430 -4.81 14.63 10.88
N LYS A 431 -3.59 14.19 11.16
CA LYS A 431 -2.48 14.17 10.20
C LYS A 431 -1.68 12.88 10.32
N VAL A 432 -1.22 12.36 9.20
CA VAL A 432 -0.13 11.37 9.18
C VAL A 432 1.18 12.10 9.51
N ARG A 433 2.01 11.51 10.37
CA ARG A 433 3.36 12.04 10.61
C ARG A 433 4.19 11.83 9.34
N THR A 434 4.81 12.90 8.86
CA THR A 434 5.65 12.92 7.65
C THR A 434 6.96 13.66 7.98
N TRP A 435 8.05 13.34 7.27
CA TRP A 435 9.37 13.98 7.45
C TRP A 435 9.41 15.36 6.82
#